data_AF-A0A7W1SDP0-F1
#
_entry.id   AF-A0A7W1SDP0-F1
#
_cell.length_a   1.000
_cell.length_b   1.000
_cell.length_c   1.000
_cell.angle_alpha   90.00
_cell.angle_beta   90.00
_cell.angle_gamma   90.00
#
_symmetry.space_group_name_H-M   'P 1'
#
loop_
_entity.id
_entity.type
_entity.pdbx_description
1 polymer ?
#
loop_
_entity_poly.entity_id
_entity_poly.type
_entity_poly.pdbx_seq_one_letter_code
_entity_poly.pdbx_strand_id
1 'polypeptide(L)'
;SAVRREGSDVVIITWGALVQRSLLAAQQAEKDGISAMVIDLRTIMPYDWEGIDEAVTKTNRVIIAHEDHLTCGFGAELAARIAYELFEHLDAPVRRVAALDTPVAYCPDLEEVILPQSADILAAIREIARY
;
A
#
# COMPACT_ATOMS: atom_id res chain seq x y z
N SER A 1 -0.75 -8.11 -12.40
CA SER A 1 0.14 -7.46 -11.44
C SER A 1 1.51 -8.15 -11.45
N ALA A 2 2.43 -7.80 -10.55
CA ALA A 2 3.63 -8.59 -10.28
C ALA A 2 4.04 -8.45 -8.80
N VAL A 3 4.34 -9.58 -8.15
CA VAL A 3 5.00 -9.58 -6.83
C VAL A 3 6.44 -9.11 -7.01
N ARG A 4 6.78 -8.00 -6.35
CA ARG A 4 8.13 -7.40 -6.38
C ARG A 4 8.98 -7.82 -5.19
N ARG A 5 8.33 -8.20 -4.10
CA ARG A 5 8.94 -8.76 -2.88
C ARG A 5 7.94 -9.70 -2.22
N GLU A 6 8.39 -10.89 -1.85
CA GLU A 6 7.60 -11.83 -1.04
C GLU A 6 7.52 -11.37 0.42
N GLY A 7 6.47 -11.79 1.11
CA GLY A 7 6.27 -11.53 2.54
C GLY A 7 5.09 -12.32 3.09
N SER A 8 4.89 -12.22 4.40
CA SER A 8 3.89 -13.00 5.15
C SER A 8 3.03 -12.18 6.10
N ASP A 9 3.50 -11.01 6.54
CA ASP A 9 2.88 -10.34 7.70
C ASP A 9 1.95 -9.20 7.28
N VAL A 10 2.22 -8.60 6.12
CA VAL A 10 1.42 -7.52 5.52
C VAL A 10 1.67 -7.48 4.02
N VAL A 11 0.65 -7.20 3.21
CA VAL A 11 0.80 -6.90 1.78
C VAL A 11 0.66 -5.41 1.51
N ILE A 12 1.60 -4.88 0.72
CA ILE A 12 1.57 -3.51 0.19
C ILE A 12 1.16 -3.59 -1.28
N ILE A 13 -0.02 -3.10 -1.60
CA ILE A 13 -0.55 -3.00 -2.97
C ILE A 13 -0.24 -1.59 -3.48
N THR A 14 0.53 -1.48 -4.57
CA THR A 14 1.01 -0.19 -5.07
C THR A 14 1.22 -0.20 -6.59
N TRP A 15 1.54 0.95 -7.15
CA TRP A 15 1.86 1.17 -8.57
C TRP A 15 2.66 2.46 -8.73
N GLY A 16 3.21 2.68 -9.94
CA GLY A 16 3.93 3.91 -10.26
C GLY A 16 5.20 4.10 -9.43
N ALA A 17 5.49 5.33 -9.01
CA ALA A 17 6.71 5.64 -8.27
C ALA A 17 6.75 5.00 -6.88
N LEU A 18 5.57 4.70 -6.30
CA LEU A 18 5.45 4.14 -4.95
C LEU A 18 5.90 2.70 -4.86
N VAL A 19 6.13 2.00 -5.99
CA VAL A 19 6.76 0.68 -6.01
C VAL A 19 8.14 0.72 -5.34
N GLN A 20 8.99 1.67 -5.73
CA GLN A 20 10.34 1.78 -5.16
C GLN A 20 10.29 2.21 -3.70
N ARG A 21 9.43 3.17 -3.36
CA ARG A 21 9.26 3.64 -1.99
C ARG A 21 8.76 2.53 -1.06
N SER A 22 7.87 1.66 -1.56
CA SER A 22 7.35 0.49 -0.84
C SER A 22 8.40 -0.59 -0.63
N LEU A 23 9.25 -0.85 -1.64
CA LEU A 23 10.38 -1.79 -1.48
C LEU A 23 11.37 -1.33 -0.41
N LEU A 24 11.70 -0.04 -0.37
CA LEU A 24 12.56 0.54 0.66
C LEU A 24 11.92 0.44 2.05
N ALA A 25 10.63 0.77 2.18
CA ALA A 25 9.90 0.64 3.44
C ALA A 25 9.85 -0.81 3.92
N ALA A 26 9.59 -1.76 3.01
CA ALA A 26 9.54 -3.18 3.28
C ALA A 26 10.91 -3.74 3.74
N GLN A 27 12.01 -3.31 3.11
CA GLN A 27 13.37 -3.64 3.55
C GLN A 27 13.66 -3.06 4.95
N GLN A 28 13.24 -1.83 5.22
CA GLN A 28 13.47 -1.19 6.51
C GLN A 28 12.65 -1.86 7.63
N ALA A 29 11.46 -2.37 7.31
CA ALA A 29 10.60 -3.10 8.25
C ALA A 29 11.18 -4.46 8.68
N GLU A 30 12.07 -5.08 7.89
CA GLU A 30 12.78 -6.31 8.31
C GLU A 30 13.58 -6.10 9.60
N LYS A 31 14.08 -4.88 9.84
CA LYS A 31 14.82 -4.55 11.07
C LYS A 31 13.95 -4.60 12.31
N ASP A 32 12.63 -4.50 12.14
CA ASP A 32 11.62 -4.64 13.18
C ASP A 32 11.04 -6.07 13.21
N GLY A 33 11.56 -6.99 12.39
CA GLY A 33 11.08 -8.36 12.27
C GLY A 33 9.80 -8.54 11.44
N ILE A 34 9.41 -7.53 10.65
CA ILE A 34 8.17 -7.55 9.86
C ILE A 34 8.45 -7.88 8.38
N SER A 35 7.78 -8.90 7.87
CA SER A 35 7.90 -9.45 6.52
C SER A 35 6.79 -8.92 5.59
N ALA A 36 7.04 -7.76 4.96
CA ALA A 36 6.07 -7.09 4.07
C ALA A 36 6.13 -7.52 2.58
N MET A 37 5.07 -8.14 2.05
CA MET A 37 4.93 -8.39 0.62
C MET A 37 4.72 -7.07 -0.14
N VAL A 38 5.25 -6.94 -1.35
CA VAL A 38 5.02 -5.77 -2.23
C VAL A 38 4.48 -6.24 -3.59
N ILE A 39 3.31 -5.75 -3.96
CA ILE A 39 2.65 -5.99 -5.25
C ILE A 39 2.61 -4.70 -6.05
N ASP A 40 3.13 -4.79 -7.28
CA ASP A 40 3.03 -3.76 -8.30
C ASP A 40 1.86 -4.10 -9.25
N LEU A 41 0.79 -3.31 -9.22
CA LEU A 41 -0.40 -3.56 -10.03
C LEU A 41 -0.11 -3.49 -11.53
N ARG A 42 0.79 -2.60 -11.96
CA ARG A 42 1.09 -2.21 -13.37
C ARG A 42 -0.09 -1.64 -14.17
N THR A 43 -1.28 -2.20 -14.01
CA THR A 43 -2.52 -1.80 -14.68
C THR A 43 -3.57 -1.49 -13.63
N ILE A 44 -4.13 -0.28 -13.68
CA ILE A 44 -5.20 0.18 -12.78
C ILE A 44 -6.57 -0.27 -13.27
N MET A 45 -6.79 -0.35 -14.59
CA MET A 45 -8.04 -0.81 -15.15
C MET A 45 -7.82 -1.50 -16.51
N PRO A 46 -8.23 -2.78 -16.68
CA PRO A 46 -8.63 -3.70 -15.61
C PRO A 46 -7.43 -4.08 -14.73
N TYR A 47 -7.60 -4.00 -13.41
CA TYR A 47 -6.58 -4.44 -12.46
C TYR A 47 -6.71 -5.93 -12.16
N ASP A 48 -5.61 -6.51 -11.69
CA ASP A 48 -5.50 -7.94 -11.36
C ASP A 48 -6.07 -8.21 -9.96
N TRP A 49 -7.36 -8.52 -9.91
CA TRP A 49 -8.04 -8.82 -8.65
C TRP A 49 -7.63 -10.16 -8.05
N GLU A 50 -7.47 -11.19 -8.88
CA GLU A 50 -7.07 -12.53 -8.43
C GLU A 50 -5.74 -12.46 -7.66
N GLY A 51 -4.76 -11.74 -8.18
CA GLY A 51 -3.49 -11.54 -7.50
C GLY A 51 -3.59 -10.71 -6.20
N ILE A 52 -4.57 -9.80 -6.09
CA ILE A 52 -4.83 -9.07 -4.84
C ILE A 52 -5.46 -10.02 -3.81
N ASP A 53 -6.49 -10.77 -4.19
CA ASP A 53 -7.17 -11.74 -3.33
C ASP A 53 -6.18 -12.73 -2.72
N GLU A 54 -5.39 -13.41 -3.57
CA GLU A 54 -4.41 -14.40 -3.12
C GLU A 54 -3.43 -13.83 -2.09
N ALA A 55 -2.98 -12.59 -2.31
CA ALA A 55 -2.02 -11.93 -1.44
C ALA A 55 -2.63 -11.44 -0.12
N VAL A 56 -3.84 -10.92 -0.15
CA VAL A 56 -4.59 -10.53 1.05
C VAL A 56 -4.89 -11.76 1.89
N THR A 57 -5.36 -12.85 1.27
CA THR A 57 -5.64 -14.12 1.96
C THR A 57 -4.38 -14.74 2.57
N LYS A 58 -3.20 -14.55 1.96
CA LYS A 58 -1.92 -15.03 2.48
C LYS A 58 -1.36 -14.21 3.65
N THR A 59 -1.68 -12.91 3.73
CA THR A 59 -1.02 -11.98 4.68
C THR A 59 -1.95 -11.36 5.72
N ASN A 60 -3.26 -11.39 5.48
CA ASN A 60 -4.34 -10.95 6.37
C ASN A 60 -4.32 -9.45 6.75
N ARG A 61 -3.32 -8.69 6.31
CA ARG A 61 -3.11 -7.27 6.62
C ARG A 61 -2.73 -6.52 5.35
N VAL A 62 -3.40 -5.40 5.10
CA VAL A 62 -3.32 -4.72 3.79
C VAL A 62 -2.98 -3.24 3.93
N ILE A 63 -1.98 -2.82 3.16
CA ILE A 63 -1.65 -1.42 2.92
C ILE A 63 -1.81 -1.15 1.42
N ILE A 64 -2.51 -0.08 1.07
CA ILE A 64 -2.61 0.42 -0.30
C ILE A 64 -1.83 1.73 -0.37
N ALA A 65 -0.80 1.80 -1.22
CA ALA A 65 0.08 2.96 -1.33
C ALA A 65 0.07 3.55 -2.75
N HIS A 66 -0.27 4.83 -2.91
CA HIS A 66 -0.38 5.48 -4.22
C HIS A 66 -0.17 7.01 -4.19
N GLU A 67 0.07 7.62 -5.35
CA GLU A 67 0.33 9.07 -5.49
C GLU A 67 -0.93 9.91 -5.67
N ASP A 68 -2.07 9.28 -6.00
CA ASP A 68 -3.34 10.01 -6.04
C ASP A 68 -3.71 10.51 -4.64
N HIS A 69 -4.59 11.51 -4.60
CA HIS A 69 -5.17 12.02 -3.38
C HIS A 69 -5.81 10.92 -2.52
N LEU A 70 -5.75 11.09 -1.20
CA LEU A 70 -6.44 10.20 -0.27
C LEU A 70 -7.94 10.17 -0.53
N THR A 71 -8.55 11.31 -0.80
CA THR A 71 -9.98 11.40 -1.12
C THR A 71 -10.21 11.12 -2.62
N CYS A 72 -11.12 10.20 -2.92
CA CYS A 72 -11.48 9.79 -4.29
C CYS A 72 -10.33 9.22 -5.15
N GLY A 73 -9.15 8.94 -4.58
CA GLY A 73 -8.10 8.20 -5.27
C GLY A 73 -8.45 6.71 -5.45
N PHE A 74 -7.80 6.05 -6.41
CA PHE A 74 -8.12 4.66 -6.77
C PHE A 74 -7.94 3.67 -5.60
N GLY A 75 -7.07 3.98 -4.63
CA GLY A 75 -6.95 3.15 -3.42
C GLY A 75 -8.21 3.09 -2.57
N ALA A 76 -9.16 4.02 -2.73
CA ALA A 76 -10.47 3.94 -2.08
C ALA A 76 -11.32 2.79 -2.65
N GLU A 77 -11.31 2.59 -3.98
CA GLU A 77 -12.04 1.49 -4.64
C GLU A 77 -11.48 0.13 -4.21
N LEU A 78 -10.15 0.00 -4.23
CA LEU A 78 -9.48 -1.21 -3.74
C LEU A 78 -9.82 -1.50 -2.27
N ALA A 79 -9.77 -0.48 -1.40
CA ALA A 79 -10.09 -0.66 0.01
C ALA A 79 -11.55 -1.06 0.23
N ALA A 80 -12.48 -0.46 -0.50
CA ALA A 80 -13.90 -0.80 -0.42
C ALA A 80 -14.16 -2.24 -0.85
N ARG A 81 -13.56 -2.67 -1.97
CA ARG A 81 -13.73 -4.03 -2.47
C ARG A 81 -13.09 -5.08 -1.56
N ILE A 82 -11.87 -4.84 -1.07
CA ILE A 82 -11.19 -5.74 -0.11
C ILE A 82 -12.02 -5.85 1.18
N ALA A 83 -12.50 -4.74 1.71
CA ALA A 83 -13.32 -4.74 2.92
C ALA A 83 -14.69 -5.42 2.73
N TYR A 84 -15.22 -5.47 1.51
CA TYR A 84 -16.49 -6.14 1.20
C TYR A 84 -16.32 -7.63 0.90
N GLU A 85 -15.40 -7.98 0.00
CA GLU A 85 -15.23 -9.36 -0.49
C GLU A 85 -14.32 -10.21 0.40
N LEU A 86 -13.35 -9.60 1.10
CA LEU A 86 -12.30 -10.31 1.83
C LEU A 86 -12.32 -10.04 3.34
N PHE A 87 -13.43 -9.52 3.87
CA PHE A 87 -13.54 -9.13 5.28
C PHE A 87 -13.15 -10.25 6.25
N GLU A 88 -13.53 -11.49 5.96
CA GLU A 88 -13.24 -12.66 6.80
C GLU A 88 -11.76 -13.01 6.89
N HIS A 89 -10.93 -12.48 5.97
CA HIS A 89 -9.48 -12.68 5.96
C HIS A 89 -8.72 -11.53 6.63
N LEU A 90 -9.36 -10.43 7.02
CA LEU A 90 -8.66 -9.26 7.54
C LEU A 90 -8.45 -9.33 9.06
N ASP A 91 -7.19 -9.33 9.48
CA ASP A 91 -6.77 -9.22 10.89
C ASP A 91 -6.66 -7.75 11.34
N ALA A 92 -6.64 -6.81 10.39
CA ALA A 92 -6.46 -5.38 10.63
C ALA A 92 -7.26 -4.54 9.61
N PRO A 93 -7.61 -3.27 9.91
CA PRO A 93 -8.25 -2.41 8.92
C PRO A 93 -7.36 -2.18 7.69
N VAL A 94 -7.98 -2.07 6.50
CA VAL A 94 -7.25 -1.72 5.28
C VAL A 94 -6.69 -0.30 5.41
N ARG A 95 -5.36 -0.16 5.41
CA ARG A 95 -4.69 1.14 5.55
C ARG A 95 -4.36 1.72 4.18
N ARG A 96 -4.60 3.02 4.00
CA ARG A 96 -4.27 3.75 2.77
C ARG A 96 -3.21 4.81 3.01
N VAL A 97 -2.12 4.75 2.24
CA VAL A 97 -1.04 5.74 2.23
C VAL A 97 -1.08 6.46 0.89
N ALA A 98 -1.46 7.74 0.92
CA ALA A 98 -1.81 8.50 -0.28
C ALA A 98 -1.36 9.95 -0.16
N ALA A 99 -1.32 10.68 -1.27
CA ALA A 99 -0.96 12.09 -1.25
C ALA A 99 -2.00 12.91 -0.47
N LEU A 100 -1.57 14.08 0.01
CA LEU A 100 -2.47 15.04 0.65
C LEU A 100 -3.56 15.51 -0.33
N ASP A 101 -4.75 15.83 0.21
CA ASP A 101 -5.88 16.36 -0.57
C ASP A 101 -5.67 17.85 -0.93
N THR A 102 -4.60 18.13 -1.66
CA THR A 102 -4.16 19.48 -2.02
C THR A 102 -3.58 19.50 -3.44
N PRO A 103 -3.65 20.62 -4.17
CA PRO A 103 -2.93 20.76 -5.43
C PRO A 103 -1.43 20.48 -5.25
N VAL A 104 -0.84 19.73 -6.17
CA VAL A 104 0.60 19.42 -6.15
C VAL A 104 1.40 20.72 -6.31
N ALA A 105 2.40 20.90 -5.44
CA ALA A 105 3.26 22.07 -5.46
C ALA A 105 4.37 21.93 -6.51
N TYR A 106 4.76 23.04 -7.13
CA TYR A 106 5.94 23.07 -8.03
C TYR A 106 7.27 23.06 -7.26
N CYS A 107 7.29 23.62 -6.05
CA CYS A 107 8.49 23.65 -5.22
C CYS A 107 8.82 22.22 -4.74
N PRO A 108 10.02 21.68 -5.02
CA PRO A 108 10.37 20.30 -4.69
C PRO A 108 10.16 19.95 -3.21
N ASP A 109 10.57 20.84 -2.30
CA ASP A 109 10.42 20.62 -0.86
C ASP A 109 8.96 20.48 -0.43
N LEU A 110 8.04 21.21 -1.10
CA LEU A 110 6.61 21.10 -0.82
C LEU A 110 5.97 19.90 -1.53
N GLU A 111 6.46 19.54 -2.72
CA GLU A 111 6.03 18.32 -3.41
C GLU A 111 6.35 17.08 -2.58
N GLU A 112 7.54 17.02 -1.97
CA GLU A 112 7.92 15.92 -1.07
C GLU A 112 7.01 15.78 0.15
N VAL A 113 6.48 16.89 0.68
CA VAL A 113 5.51 16.89 1.79
C VAL A 113 4.13 16.41 1.33
N ILE A 114 3.75 16.67 0.08
CA ILE A 114 2.45 16.28 -0.48
C ILE A 114 2.43 14.81 -0.87
N LEU A 115 3.51 14.32 -1.50
CA LEU A 115 3.60 12.95 -1.99
C LEU A 115 4.02 11.98 -0.87
N PRO A 116 3.50 10.74 -0.86
CA PRO A 116 3.87 9.78 0.18
C PRO A 116 5.31 9.34 0.06
N GLN A 117 6.02 9.32 1.18
CA GLN A 117 7.41 8.89 1.28
C GLN A 117 7.52 7.47 1.83
N SER A 118 8.69 6.84 1.69
CA SER A 118 8.96 5.53 2.28
C SER A 118 8.76 5.51 3.81
N ALA A 119 9.00 6.64 4.47
CA ALA A 119 8.77 6.77 5.90
C ALA A 119 7.29 6.63 6.29
N ASP A 120 6.38 7.17 5.47
CA ASP A 120 4.93 7.06 5.70
C ASP A 120 4.45 5.61 5.53
N ILE A 121 4.97 4.92 4.52
CA ILE A 121 4.67 3.49 4.30
C ILE A 121 5.24 2.64 5.46
N LEU A 122 6.47 2.92 5.90
CA LEU A 122 7.05 2.22 7.05
C LEU A 122 6.23 2.44 8.33
N ALA A 123 5.76 3.67 8.56
CA ALA A 123 4.88 3.96 9.68
C ALA A 123 3.58 3.17 9.60
N ALA A 124 2.97 3.07 8.42
CA ALA A 124 1.78 2.26 8.17
C ALA A 124 2.04 0.76 8.39
N ILE A 125 3.18 0.22 7.95
CA ILE A 125 3.59 -1.18 8.22
C ILE A 125 3.61 -1.44 9.72
N ARG A 126 4.29 -0.57 10.48
CA ARG A 126 4.41 -0.69 11.94
C ARG A 126 3.07 -0.51 12.66
N GLU A 127 2.20 0.35 12.15
CA GLU A 127 0.83 0.54 12.65
C GLU A 127 0.02 -0.75 12.49
N ILE A 128 -0.02 -1.30 11.29
CA ILE A 128 -0.85 -2.45 10.95
C ILE A 128 -0.33 -3.75 11.55
N ALA A 129 0.99 -3.94 11.66
CA ALA A 129 1.59 -5.12 12.28
C ALA A 129 1.32 -5.24 13.80
N ARG A 130 0.75 -4.22 14.45
CA ARG A 130 0.45 -4.22 15.90
C ARG A 130 -0.94 -4.76 16.27
N TYR A 131 -1.83 -4.95 15.29
CA TYR A 131 -3.13 -5.60 15.47
C TYR A 131 -2.95 -7.11 15.60
#